data_AF-X1HDK5-F1
#
_entry.id   AF-X1HDK5-F1
#
_cell.length_a   1.000
_cell.length_b   1.000
_cell.length_c   1.000
_cell.angle_alpha   90.00
_cell.angle_beta   90.00
_cell.angle_gamma   90.00
#
_symmetry.space_group_name_H-M   'P 1'
#
loop_
_entity.id
_entity.type
_entity.pdbx_description
1 polymer ?
#
loop_
_entity_poly.entity_id
_entity_poly.type
_entity_poly.pdbx_seq_one_letter_code
_entity_poly.pdbx_strand_id
1 'polypeptide(L)'
;MPKAQIKLKPELKIIREEEIPHLLVPGEMGAILELTVKDKDGKVTEHRVMRSKSFVRQFLELLWIDFLKLPKKTPLIMQDTGGVGGFIYENILNFACDAGLGVETHGIIVGTGTAAPTIDDYALKTPIAH
;
A
#
# COMPACT_ATOMS: atom_id res chain seq x y z
N MET A 1 -21.11 -14.73 8.63
CA MET A 1 -19.90 -14.26 7.93
C MET A 1 -18.70 -14.42 8.86
N PRO A 2 -17.61 -15.08 8.45
CA PRO A 2 -16.41 -15.17 9.30
C PRO A 2 -15.81 -13.77 9.45
N LYS A 3 -15.76 -13.24 10.68
CA LYS A 3 -15.06 -11.98 10.97
C LYS A 3 -13.56 -12.28 11.00
N ALA A 4 -12.80 -11.67 10.10
CA ALA A 4 -11.35 -11.65 10.21
C ALA A 4 -11.00 -10.97 11.55
N GLN A 5 -10.50 -11.75 12.52
CA GLN A 5 -10.02 -11.21 13.78
C GLN A 5 -8.58 -10.75 13.57
N ILE A 6 -8.39 -9.43 13.46
CA ILE A 6 -7.05 -8.84 13.55
C ILE A 6 -6.61 -9.00 15.00
N LYS A 7 -5.76 -10.01 15.26
CA LYS A 7 -5.23 -10.32 16.60
C LYS A 7 -4.04 -9.44 17.00
N LEU A 8 -3.44 -8.72 16.05
CA LEU A 8 -2.33 -7.82 16.30
C LEU A 8 -2.85 -6.43 16.65
N LYS A 9 -2.39 -5.89 17.78
CA LYS A 9 -2.56 -4.47 18.08
C LYS A 9 -1.64 -3.66 17.16
N PRO A 10 -2.12 -2.59 16.50
CA PRO A 10 -1.24 -1.66 15.81
C PRO A 10 -0.21 -1.12 16.80
N GLU A 11 1.07 -1.30 16.51
CA GLU A 11 2.16 -0.83 17.36
C GLU A 11 3.17 -0.06 16.51
N LEU A 12 3.59 1.09 17.04
CA LEU A 12 4.71 1.83 16.48
C LEU A 12 5.95 1.38 17.24
N LYS A 13 6.86 0.67 16.57
CA LYS A 13 8.13 0.22 17.16
C LYS A 13 9.28 0.85 16.40
N ILE A 14 10.25 1.38 17.17
CA ILE A 14 11.58 1.62 16.64
C ILE A 14 12.22 0.24 16.54
N ILE A 15 12.31 -0.28 15.33
CA ILE A 15 12.91 -1.59 15.09
C ILE A 15 14.42 -1.40 15.03
N ARG A 16 15.14 -2.18 15.83
CA ARG A 16 16.62 -2.13 15.82
C ARG A 16 17.11 -2.74 14.51
N GLU A 17 18.23 -2.23 14.00
CA GLU A 17 18.85 -2.64 12.72
C GLU A 17 19.11 -4.15 12.62
N GLU A 18 19.20 -4.81 13.78
CA GLU A 18 19.41 -6.25 13.98
C GLU A 18 18.16 -7.11 13.74
N GLU A 19 16.94 -6.54 13.87
CA GLU A 19 15.67 -7.26 13.96
C GLU A 19 14.94 -7.42 12.61
N ILE A 20 15.18 -6.51 11.66
CA ILE A 20 14.79 -6.67 10.25
C ILE A 20 16.09 -6.76 9.48
N PRO A 21 16.61 -7.97 9.22
CA PRO A 21 17.95 -8.13 8.72
C PRO A 21 18.02 -7.48 7.33
N HIS A 22 18.91 -6.49 7.12
CA HIS A 22 19.34 -5.96 5.80
C HIS A 22 18.25 -5.50 4.79
N LEU A 23 16.98 -5.39 5.17
CA LEU A 23 15.90 -5.07 4.21
C LEU A 23 15.69 -3.56 4.00
N LEU A 24 16.07 -2.72 4.96
CA LEU A 24 16.06 -1.25 4.84
C LEU A 24 17.39 -0.68 5.36
N VAL A 25 17.88 0.37 4.71
CA VAL A 25 19.07 1.10 5.17
C VAL A 25 18.69 2.24 6.12
N PRO A 26 19.59 2.69 7.01
CA PRO A 26 19.30 3.82 7.90
C PRO A 26 18.81 5.07 7.14
N GLY A 27 17.67 5.61 7.58
CA GLY A 27 17.01 6.77 6.96
C GLY A 27 16.07 6.44 5.79
N GLU A 28 15.96 5.18 5.39
CA GLU A 28 15.06 4.74 4.32
C GLU A 28 13.64 4.49 4.83
N MET A 29 12.64 5.05 4.15
CA MET A 29 11.23 4.65 4.32
C MET A 29 10.91 3.50 3.36
N GLY A 30 10.39 2.39 3.88
CA GLY A 30 9.96 1.26 3.07
C GLY A 30 8.93 0.39 3.78
N ALA A 31 8.27 -0.47 3.02
CA ALA A 31 7.32 -1.45 3.55
C ALA A 31 7.98 -2.82 3.66
N ILE A 32 7.91 -3.41 4.86
CA ILE A 32 8.31 -4.80 5.10
C ILE A 32 7.06 -5.67 5.09
N LEU A 33 7.07 -6.68 4.24
CA LEU A 33 6.03 -7.69 4.19
C LEU A 33 6.49 -8.91 4.98
N GLU A 34 5.76 -9.24 6.04
CA GLU A 34 5.86 -10.53 6.70
C GLU A 34 4.69 -11.40 6.26
N LEU A 35 4.98 -12.51 5.57
CA LEU A 35 4.00 -13.50 5.14
C LEU A 35 4.17 -14.77 5.96
N THR A 36 3.09 -15.18 6.62
CA THR A 36 2.98 -16.50 7.25
C THR A 36 1.88 -17.29 6.56
N VAL A 37 2.23 -18.41 5.93
CA VAL A 37 1.27 -19.36 5.36
C VAL A 37 1.10 -20.51 6.35
N LYS A 38 -0.16 -20.88 6.63
CA LYS A 38 -0.50 -22.00 7.50
C LYS A 38 -1.39 -22.99 6.76
N ASP A 39 -1.22 -24.27 7.04
CA ASP A 39 -2.12 -25.30 6.54
C ASP A 39 -3.47 -25.31 7.29
N LYS A 40 -4.37 -26.20 6.86
CA LYS A 40 -5.71 -26.36 7.46
C LYS A 40 -5.67 -26.74 8.94
N ASP A 41 -4.58 -27.33 9.41
CA ASP A 41 -4.39 -27.78 10.79
C ASP A 41 -3.67 -26.70 11.64
N GLY A 42 -3.40 -25.53 11.03
CA GLY A 42 -2.80 -24.36 11.68
C GLY A 42 -1.26 -24.42 11.77
N LYS A 43 -0.62 -25.43 11.17
CA LYS A 43 0.84 -25.55 11.13
C LYS A 43 1.39 -24.58 10.09
N VAL A 44 2.45 -23.85 10.47
CA VAL A 44 3.15 -22.94 9.56
C VAL A 44 3.84 -23.76 8.47
N THR A 45 3.45 -23.55 7.22
CA THR A 45 4.04 -24.19 6.03
C THR A 45 5.07 -23.30 5.35
N GLU A 46 4.93 -21.98 5.51
CA GLU A 46 5.85 -20.99 4.96
C GLU A 46 5.90 -19.77 5.87
N HIS A 47 7.10 -19.24 6.09
CA HIS A 47 7.31 -17.95 6.72
C HIS A 47 8.36 -17.20 5.90
N ARG A 48 8.05 -15.99 5.47
CA ARG A 48 8.99 -15.11 4.79
C ARG A 48 8.84 -13.68 5.28
N VAL A 49 9.97 -13.01 5.47
CA VAL A 49 10.06 -11.57 5.66
C VAL A 49 10.79 -11.01 4.46
N MET A 50 10.19 -10.04 3.77
CA MET A 50 10.80 -9.43 2.60
C MET A 50 10.57 -7.94 2.58
N ARG A 51 11.54 -7.21 2.05
CA ARG A 51 11.32 -5.85 1.58
C ARG A 51 10.33 -5.92 0.44
N SER A 52 9.29 -5.10 0.48
CA SER A 52 8.47 -4.91 -0.71
C SER A 52 9.34 -4.35 -1.83
N LYS A 53 9.45 -5.08 -2.94
CA LYS A 53 10.22 -4.65 -4.12
C LYS A 53 9.58 -3.46 -4.83
N SER A 54 8.27 -3.33 -4.67
CA SER A 54 7.46 -2.23 -5.13
C SER A 54 6.16 -2.27 -4.33
N PHE A 55 5.87 -1.20 -3.60
CA PHE A 55 4.56 -0.98 -3.02
C PHE A 55 4.13 0.42 -3.47
N VAL A 56 2.87 0.54 -3.86
CA VAL A 56 2.31 1.85 -4.14
C VAL A 56 2.05 2.49 -2.78
N ARG A 57 2.92 3.41 -2.35
CA ARG A 57 2.77 4.16 -1.10
C ARG A 57 1.34 4.69 -0.97
N GLN A 58 0.84 5.29 -2.05
CA GLN A 58 -0.53 5.80 -2.13
C GLN A 58 -1.60 4.73 -1.86
N PHE A 59 -1.43 3.48 -2.30
CA PHE A 59 -2.38 2.41 -1.96
C PHE A 59 -2.40 2.09 -0.46
N LEU A 60 -1.23 2.08 0.18
CA LEU A 60 -1.15 1.89 1.64
C LEU A 60 -1.76 3.09 2.38
N GLU A 61 -1.55 4.31 1.87
CA GLU A 61 -2.18 5.52 2.41
C GLU A 61 -3.71 5.46 2.27
N LEU A 62 -4.27 4.97 1.15
CA LEU A 62 -5.72 4.75 1.00
C LEU A 62 -6.26 3.77 2.05
N LEU A 63 -5.58 2.63 2.25
CA LEU A 63 -5.95 1.68 3.30
C LEU A 63 -5.90 2.33 4.68
N TRP A 64 -4.85 3.12 4.94
CA TRP A 64 -4.66 3.82 6.20
C TRP A 64 -5.77 4.84 6.47
N ILE A 65 -6.12 5.66 5.48
CA ILE A 65 -7.21 6.65 5.53
C ILE A 65 -8.52 5.97 5.94
N ASP A 66 -8.88 4.87 5.27
CA ASP A 66 -10.15 4.18 5.50
C ASP A 66 -10.17 3.37 6.80
N PHE A 67 -9.04 2.83 7.23
CA PHE A 67 -8.91 2.11 8.49
C PHE A 67 -8.91 3.03 9.71
N LEU A 68 -8.29 4.21 9.61
CA LEU A 68 -8.30 5.20 10.69
C LEU A 68 -9.52 6.09 10.70
N LYS A 69 -10.33 6.09 9.63
CA LYS A 69 -11.45 7.04 9.47
C LYS A 69 -10.94 8.49 9.54
N LEU A 70 -9.99 8.83 8.67
CA LEU A 70 -9.44 10.19 8.59
C LEU A 70 -10.47 11.17 8.01
N PRO A 71 -10.96 12.13 8.82
CA PRO A 71 -12.12 12.92 8.45
C PRO A 71 -11.77 13.97 7.40
N LYS A 72 -12.78 14.43 6.68
CA LYS A 72 -12.66 15.54 5.71
C LYS A 72 -12.00 16.82 6.27
N LYS A 73 -12.02 17.03 7.59
CA LYS A 73 -11.36 18.19 8.24
C LYS A 73 -9.84 18.04 8.32
N THR A 74 -9.32 16.83 8.20
CA THR A 74 -7.88 16.50 8.21
C THR A 74 -7.57 15.51 7.08
N PRO A 75 -7.79 15.89 5.81
CA PRO A 75 -7.58 15.01 4.67
C PRO A 75 -6.08 14.84 4.38
N LEU A 76 -5.72 13.73 3.74
CA LEU A 76 -4.41 13.59 3.13
C LEU A 76 -4.46 14.09 1.68
N ILE A 77 -3.38 14.72 1.22
CA ILE A 77 -3.23 15.13 -0.17
C ILE A 77 -2.49 14.02 -0.91
N MET A 78 -3.10 13.49 -1.95
CA MET A 78 -2.53 12.44 -2.79
C MET A 78 -2.45 12.92 -4.25
N GLN A 79 -1.39 12.57 -4.96
CA GLN A 79 -1.17 13.02 -6.34
C GLN A 79 -1.71 12.00 -7.33
N ASP A 80 -2.52 12.44 -8.29
CA ASP A 80 -2.86 11.62 -9.45
C ASP A 80 -1.64 11.41 -10.38
N THR A 81 -1.82 10.63 -11.44
CA THR A 81 -0.75 10.32 -12.39
C THR A 81 -0.27 11.54 -13.20
N GLY A 82 -1.04 12.64 -13.20
CA GLY A 82 -0.69 13.94 -13.78
C GLY A 82 -0.04 14.92 -12.80
N GLY A 83 0.11 14.53 -11.53
CA GLY A 83 0.68 15.37 -10.46
C GLY A 83 -0.32 16.33 -9.81
N VAL A 84 -1.62 16.16 -10.06
CA VAL A 84 -2.67 16.98 -9.44
C VAL A 84 -3.00 16.40 -8.07
N GLY A 85 -2.90 17.23 -7.03
CA GLY A 85 -3.23 16.85 -5.66
C GLY A 85 -4.75 16.82 -5.42
N GLY A 86 -5.26 15.69 -4.91
CA GLY A 86 -6.63 15.53 -4.43
C GLY A 86 -6.68 15.36 -2.90
N PHE A 87 -7.73 15.88 -2.27
CA PHE A 87 -8.00 15.66 -0.84
C PHE A 87 -8.73 14.33 -0.63
N ILE A 88 -8.11 13.42 0.11
CA ILE A 88 -8.61 12.06 0.33
C ILE A 88 -8.95 11.85 1.82
N TYR A 89 -10.10 11.21 2.09
CA TYR A 89 -10.69 10.98 3.41
C TYR A 89 -11.68 9.78 3.39
N GLU A 90 -12.21 9.35 4.53
CA GLU A 90 -12.86 8.03 4.71
C GLU A 90 -14.16 7.70 3.94
N ASN A 91 -14.69 8.62 3.13
CA ASN A 91 -15.98 8.45 2.45
C ASN A 91 -16.02 9.06 1.04
N ILE A 92 -14.88 9.28 0.40
CA ILE A 92 -14.78 9.79 -0.98
C ILE A 92 -14.70 8.66 -2.02
N LEU A 93 -15.22 7.47 -1.71
CA LEU A 93 -15.26 6.32 -2.62
C LEU A 93 -13.86 5.79 -3.03
N ASN A 94 -12.89 5.84 -2.12
CA ASN A 94 -11.48 5.42 -2.34
C ASN A 94 -11.30 4.06 -3.01
N PHE A 95 -12.22 3.11 -2.77
CA PHE A 95 -12.19 1.74 -3.30
C PHE A 95 -13.41 1.42 -4.17
N ALA A 96 -14.08 2.43 -4.73
CA ALA A 96 -15.15 2.18 -5.69
C ALA A 96 -14.58 1.58 -6.98
N CYS A 97 -15.22 0.51 -7.45
CA CYS A 97 -14.85 -0.24 -8.64
C CYS A 97 -16.03 -0.27 -9.63
N ASP A 98 -16.62 0.88 -9.91
CA ASP A 98 -17.81 1.06 -10.76
C ASP A 98 -17.52 1.83 -12.06
N ALA A 99 -16.24 1.92 -12.44
CA ALA A 99 -15.81 2.51 -13.70
C ALA A 99 -16.41 1.75 -14.91
N GLY A 100 -16.73 2.49 -15.97
CA GLY A 100 -17.20 1.91 -17.23
C GLY A 100 -16.14 1.04 -17.92
N LEU A 101 -16.59 0.15 -18.80
CA LEU A 101 -15.69 -0.68 -19.61
C LEU A 101 -14.72 0.19 -20.43
N GLY A 102 -13.42 -0.10 -20.33
CA GLY A 102 -12.36 0.61 -21.06
C GLY A 102 -11.97 1.96 -20.45
N VAL A 103 -12.46 2.30 -19.26
CA VAL A 103 -12.04 3.51 -18.55
C VAL A 103 -10.74 3.24 -17.79
N GLU A 104 -9.63 3.73 -18.31
CA GLU A 104 -8.30 3.58 -17.70
C GLU A 104 -7.93 4.70 -16.72
N THR A 105 -8.84 5.63 -16.44
CA THR A 105 -8.59 6.80 -15.57
C THR A 105 -8.98 6.57 -14.10
N HIS A 106 -9.38 5.34 -13.74
CA HIS A 106 -9.89 5.00 -12.41
C HIS A 106 -9.13 3.80 -11.82
N GLY A 107 -9.05 3.74 -10.49
CA GLY A 107 -8.40 2.65 -9.76
C GLY A 107 -6.88 2.80 -9.63
N ILE A 108 -6.23 1.70 -9.28
CA ILE A 108 -4.77 1.64 -9.11
C ILE A 108 -4.17 1.16 -10.43
N ILE A 109 -3.49 2.06 -11.12
CA ILE A 109 -2.88 1.77 -12.41
C ILE A 109 -1.40 1.49 -12.21
N VAL A 110 -0.89 0.44 -12.85
CA VAL A 110 0.52 0.06 -12.81
C VAL A 110 1.11 0.22 -14.20
N GLY A 111 2.30 0.82 -14.25
CA GLY A 111 3.04 1.01 -15.49
C GLY A 111 4.45 0.49 -15.41
N THR A 112 5.13 0.56 -16.55
CA THR A 112 6.56 0.26 -16.69
C THR A 112 7.32 1.53 -17.02
N GLY A 113 8.57 1.59 -16.57
CA GLY A 113 9.50 2.68 -16.83
C GLY A 113 10.93 2.20 -16.63
N THR A 114 11.89 2.95 -17.15
CA THR A 114 13.33 2.63 -17.04
C THR A 114 14.02 3.38 -15.90
N ALA A 115 13.35 4.37 -15.30
CA ALA A 115 13.86 5.07 -14.12
C ALA A 115 13.77 4.15 -12.89
N ALA A 116 14.74 4.27 -11.99
CA ALA A 116 14.65 3.61 -10.69
C ALA A 116 13.44 4.19 -9.94
N PRO A 117 12.48 3.34 -9.49
CA PRO A 117 11.29 3.82 -8.83
C PRO A 117 11.64 4.43 -7.47
N THR A 118 11.00 5.55 -7.14
CA THR A 118 11.02 6.13 -5.80
C THR A 118 9.67 5.95 -5.11
N ILE A 119 9.64 6.00 -3.78
CA ILE A 119 8.41 5.85 -3.00
C ILE A 119 7.39 6.97 -3.26
N ASP A 120 7.85 8.10 -3.80
CA ASP A 120 7.06 9.29 -4.09
C ASP A 120 6.71 9.41 -5.59
N ASP A 121 7.05 8.40 -6.40
CA ASP A 121 6.70 8.37 -7.82
C ASP A 121 5.18 8.28 -8.00
N TYR A 122 4.62 9.25 -8.73
CA TYR A 122 3.21 9.30 -9.11
C TYR A 122 3.01 9.21 -10.63
N ALA A 123 3.99 9.65 -11.41
CA ALA A 123 3.85 9.80 -12.86
C ALA A 123 3.83 8.43 -13.56
N LEU A 124 2.68 8.06 -14.11
CA LEU A 124 2.53 6.86 -14.92
C LEU A 124 3.27 7.03 -16.25
N LYS A 125 4.17 6.09 -16.56
CA LYS A 125 4.88 6.04 -17.84
C LYS A 125 4.08 5.23 -18.85
N THR A 126 4.45 3.98 -19.11
CA THR A 126 3.72 3.11 -20.02
C THR A 126 2.79 2.22 -19.21
N PRO A 127 1.45 2.37 -19.29
CA PRO A 127 0.53 1.48 -18.59
C PRO A 127 0.74 0.03 -19.05
N ILE A 128 0.63 -0.91 -18.11
CA ILE A 128 0.58 -2.33 -18.45
C ILE A 128 -0.85 -2.64 -18.93
N ALA A 129 -0.96 -3.32 -20.07
CA ALA A 129 -2.25 -3.74 -20.63
C ALA A 129 -3.02 -4.63 -19.64
N HIS A 130 -4.33 -4.41 -19.52
CA HIS A 130 -5.23 -5.10 -18.60
C HIS A 130 -6.55 -5.48 -19.29
#